data_AF-A0A7C1CG68-F1
#
_entry.id   AF-A0A7C1CG68-F1
#
_cell.length_a   1.000
_cell.length_b   1.000
_cell.length_c   1.000
_cell.angle_alpha   90.00
_cell.angle_beta   90.00
_cell.angle_gamma   90.00
#
_symmetry.space_group_name_H-M   'P 1'
#
loop_
_entity.id
_entity.type
_entity.pdbx_description
1 polymer ?
#
loop_
_entity_poly.entity_id
_entity_poly.type
_entity_poly.pdbx_seq_one_letter_code
_entity_poly.pdbx_strand_id
1 'polypeptide(L)'
;MPGLFWILEDVLALYKDLRRLPEVEVSEELRGWSFSSGVVSSSSGSLLGVSDITGGFCEKGRDVYLRYVKKVKPRDNAVLQRGRLIHEVWTRTVALAKKKLYEGGLELTSETFQKEMTNMGERLLREMSAKYNLLNLEEVEWLTRRIFGEGIATYASALERQFSRSRYLEIDGLVSSVVPFITEFTISGERVGLSRSLRVDAYIPPSLLLELKTRPPRREFELSLAGYALAFESVYEVPVNRGLLVYVEADNVKRRLYIKPRLIDIGDGLRTEFIDKRDKLKEYLTYQLDPGKSSSCPRECPYIYYCNGGKT
;
A
#
# COMPACT_ATOMS: atom_id res chain seq x y z
N MET A 1 17.07 -4.65 0.05
CA MET A 1 16.73 -4.00 1.34
C MET A 1 15.99 -4.99 2.21
N PRO A 2 16.57 -5.43 3.34
CA PRO A 2 15.83 -6.25 4.30
C PRO A 2 14.93 -5.37 5.18
N GLY A 3 13.71 -5.82 5.46
CA GLY A 3 12.82 -5.20 6.47
C GLY A 3 11.69 -4.32 5.92
N LEU A 4 10.75 -4.00 6.81
CA LEU A 4 9.54 -3.19 6.58
C LEU A 4 9.74 -1.69 6.85
N PHE A 5 10.75 -1.36 7.65
CA PHE A 5 11.04 -0.01 8.10
C PHE A 5 12.35 0.43 7.49
N TRP A 6 12.32 1.54 6.76
CA TRP A 6 13.47 2.05 6.03
C TRP A 6 13.92 3.36 6.60
N ILE A 7 15.23 3.56 6.52
CA ILE A 7 15.90 4.79 6.95
C ILE A 7 16.49 5.48 5.71
N LEU A 8 16.97 6.72 5.87
CA LEU A 8 17.46 7.50 4.74
C LEU A 8 18.52 6.75 3.92
N GLU A 9 19.41 6.01 4.58
CA GLU A 9 20.45 5.22 3.93
C GLU A 9 19.89 4.12 3.01
N ASP A 10 18.82 3.45 3.44
CA ASP A 10 18.15 2.43 2.62
C ASP A 10 17.55 3.05 1.37
N VAL A 11 16.89 4.20 1.52
CA VAL A 11 16.26 4.94 0.41
C VAL A 11 17.33 5.46 -0.56
N LEU A 12 18.44 6.00 -0.06
CA LEU A 12 19.53 6.46 -0.90
C LEU A 12 20.20 5.31 -1.65
N ALA A 13 20.40 4.15 -1.00
CA ALA A 13 20.91 2.95 -1.64
C ALA A 13 19.98 2.47 -2.75
N LEU A 14 18.66 2.42 -2.48
CA LEU A 14 17.65 2.08 -3.48
C LEU A 14 17.70 3.00 -4.68
N TYR A 15 17.70 4.32 -4.49
CA TYR A 15 17.76 5.26 -5.60
C TYR A 15 19.06 5.17 -6.39
N LYS A 16 20.18 4.84 -5.75
CA LYS A 16 21.44 4.58 -6.45
C LYS A 16 21.33 3.34 -7.34
N ASP A 17 20.66 2.30 -6.88
CA ASP A 17 20.42 1.09 -7.68
C ASP A 17 19.43 1.36 -8.81
N LEU A 18 18.36 2.11 -8.56
CA LEU A 18 17.37 2.50 -9.57
C LEU A 18 18.01 3.25 -10.75
N ARG A 19 18.95 4.16 -10.49
CA ARG A 19 19.67 4.91 -11.53
C ARG A 19 20.55 4.05 -12.43
N ARG A 20 20.86 2.82 -12.02
CA ARG A 20 21.70 1.89 -12.79
C ARG A 20 20.87 0.96 -13.66
N LEU A 21 19.56 0.92 -13.46
CA LEU A 21 18.65 0.11 -14.27
C LEU A 21 18.38 0.80 -15.60
N PRO A 22 18.08 0.05 -16.67
CA PRO A 22 17.64 0.61 -17.93
C PRO A 22 16.42 1.51 -17.75
N GLU A 23 16.31 2.52 -18.60
CA GLU A 23 15.13 3.37 -18.64
C GLU A 23 13.90 2.53 -19.02
N VAL A 24 12.76 2.84 -18.39
CA VAL A 24 11.48 2.23 -18.73
C VAL A 24 10.76 3.22 -19.63
N GLU A 25 10.61 2.88 -20.89
CA GLU A 25 9.89 3.69 -21.85
C GLU A 25 8.39 3.67 -21.53
N VAL A 26 7.80 4.87 -21.57
CA VAL A 26 6.36 5.07 -21.43
C VAL A 26 5.94 6.08 -22.48
N SER A 27 5.01 5.69 -23.34
CA SER A 27 4.42 6.56 -24.36
C SER A 27 3.70 7.74 -23.71
N GLU A 28 3.85 8.94 -24.28
CA GLU A 28 3.27 10.17 -23.70
C GLU A 28 1.75 10.08 -23.53
N GLU A 29 1.05 9.43 -24.45
CA GLU A 29 -0.41 9.21 -24.36
C GLU A 29 -0.84 8.30 -23.20
N LEU A 30 0.08 7.51 -22.63
CA LEU A 30 -0.16 6.64 -21.48
C LEU A 30 0.29 7.27 -20.15
N ARG A 31 0.70 8.54 -20.17
CA ARG A 31 1.06 9.31 -18.96
C ARG A 31 -0.18 9.84 -18.25
N GLY A 32 -0.13 9.86 -16.93
CA GLY A 32 -1.24 10.37 -16.11
C GLY A 32 -1.59 11.83 -16.39
N TRP A 33 -0.62 12.66 -16.78
CA TRP A 33 -0.85 14.05 -17.19
C TRP A 33 -1.52 14.19 -18.56
N SER A 34 -1.49 13.16 -19.41
CA SER A 34 -2.12 13.14 -20.73
C SER A 34 -3.62 12.84 -20.67
N PHE A 35 -4.27 13.05 -19.53
CA PHE A 35 -5.70 12.82 -19.34
C PHE A 35 -6.57 13.65 -20.31
N SER A 36 -6.09 14.78 -20.81
CA SER A 36 -6.83 15.58 -21.81
C SER A 36 -6.92 14.92 -23.19
N SER A 37 -6.03 13.97 -23.52
CA SER A 37 -5.97 13.31 -24.83
C SER A 37 -7.05 12.24 -25.04
N GLY A 38 -7.76 11.84 -23.98
CA GLY A 38 -8.82 10.82 -24.05
C GLY A 38 -8.40 9.43 -23.59
N VAL A 39 -7.16 8.99 -23.87
CA VAL A 39 -6.69 7.61 -23.63
C VAL A 39 -6.69 7.26 -22.13
N VAL A 40 -6.13 8.15 -21.31
CA VAL A 40 -6.05 7.94 -19.85
C VAL A 40 -7.29 8.44 -19.13
N SER A 41 -8.02 9.40 -19.70
CA SER A 41 -9.31 9.80 -19.14
C SER A 41 -10.30 8.65 -19.20
N SER A 42 -11.34 8.73 -18.37
CA SER A 42 -12.45 7.80 -18.45
C SER A 42 -13.72 8.55 -18.84
N SER A 43 -14.44 8.02 -19.82
CA SER A 43 -15.69 8.59 -20.35
C SER A 43 -16.89 8.38 -19.41
N SER A 44 -16.78 7.48 -18.42
CA SER A 44 -17.85 7.19 -17.47
C SER A 44 -17.69 7.99 -16.16
N GLY A 45 -18.80 8.55 -15.68
CA GLY A 45 -18.86 9.29 -14.41
C GLY A 45 -18.70 8.42 -13.15
N SER A 46 -18.69 7.08 -13.27
CA SER A 46 -18.42 6.20 -12.13
C SER A 46 -16.93 6.25 -11.76
N LEU A 47 -16.62 6.44 -10.47
CA LEU A 47 -15.25 6.39 -9.96
C LEU A 47 -15.00 5.06 -9.23
N LEU A 48 -13.83 4.46 -9.49
CA LEU A 48 -13.39 3.21 -8.86
C LEU A 48 -12.11 3.46 -8.06
N GLY A 49 -11.96 2.79 -6.92
CA GLY A 49 -10.67 2.68 -6.25
C GLY A 49 -9.72 1.77 -7.03
N VAL A 50 -8.41 1.96 -6.87
CA VAL A 50 -7.41 1.05 -7.47
C VAL A 50 -7.66 -0.39 -7.02
N SER A 51 -7.98 -0.61 -5.74
CA SER A 51 -8.28 -1.94 -5.19
C SER A 51 -9.57 -2.57 -5.71
N ASP A 52 -10.52 -1.80 -6.25
CA ASP A 52 -11.69 -2.36 -6.94
C ASP A 52 -11.26 -3.02 -8.26
N ILE A 53 -10.26 -2.45 -8.93
CA ILE A 53 -9.75 -2.91 -10.23
C ILE A 53 -8.74 -4.05 -10.03
N THR A 54 -7.94 -3.97 -8.98
CA THR A 54 -6.74 -4.80 -8.78
C THR A 54 -6.83 -5.74 -7.57
N GLY A 55 -7.98 -5.82 -6.91
CA GLY A 55 -8.17 -6.63 -5.70
C GLY A 55 -7.85 -8.12 -5.86
N GLY A 56 -7.89 -8.62 -7.10
CA GLY A 56 -7.50 -9.99 -7.46
C GLY A 56 -8.46 -11.06 -6.93
N PHE A 57 -9.71 -10.68 -6.61
CA PHE A 57 -10.73 -11.62 -6.11
C PHE A 57 -11.63 -12.17 -7.21
N CYS A 58 -11.85 -11.43 -8.30
CA CYS A 58 -12.72 -11.88 -9.39
C CYS A 58 -12.16 -11.41 -10.73
N GLU A 59 -11.77 -12.36 -11.59
CA GLU A 59 -11.31 -12.06 -12.95
C GLU A 59 -12.40 -11.34 -13.78
N LYS A 60 -13.66 -11.75 -13.60
CA LYS A 60 -14.81 -11.15 -14.28
C LYS A 60 -15.29 -9.82 -13.67
N GLY A 61 -14.78 -9.40 -12.51
CA GLY A 61 -15.20 -8.15 -11.87
C GLY A 61 -16.59 -8.18 -11.22
N ARG A 62 -17.16 -9.36 -10.95
CA ARG A 62 -18.50 -9.46 -10.32
C ARG A 62 -18.52 -8.94 -8.90
N ASP A 63 -17.40 -8.99 -8.19
CA ASP A 63 -17.24 -8.38 -6.87
C ASP A 63 -17.49 -6.86 -6.90
N VAL A 64 -17.01 -6.16 -7.93
CA VAL A 64 -17.27 -4.73 -8.15
C VAL A 64 -18.76 -4.50 -8.43
N TYR A 65 -19.38 -5.32 -9.29
CA TYR A 65 -20.83 -5.27 -9.53
C TYR A 65 -21.64 -5.47 -8.23
N LEU A 66 -21.32 -6.49 -7.43
CA LEU A 66 -22.00 -6.77 -6.18
C LEU A 66 -21.85 -5.63 -5.16
N ARG A 67 -20.67 -5.01 -5.11
CA ARG A 67 -20.37 -3.87 -4.23
C ARG A 67 -21.14 -2.61 -4.63
N TYR A 68 -21.06 -2.22 -5.89
CA TYR A 68 -21.55 -0.91 -6.33
C TYR A 68 -23.00 -0.93 -6.84
N VAL A 69 -23.41 -1.99 -7.54
CA VAL A 69 -24.77 -2.11 -8.10
C VAL A 69 -25.71 -2.78 -7.09
N LYS A 70 -25.36 -3.97 -6.59
CA LYS A 70 -26.19 -4.68 -5.61
C LYS A 70 -26.04 -4.18 -4.17
N LYS A 71 -25.06 -3.31 -3.91
CA LYS A 71 -24.79 -2.70 -2.59
C LYS A 71 -24.61 -3.73 -1.47
N VAL A 72 -24.04 -4.88 -1.81
CA VAL A 72 -23.80 -5.97 -0.88
C VAL A 72 -22.52 -5.73 -0.11
N LYS A 73 -22.57 -5.91 1.21
CA LYS A 73 -21.40 -5.77 2.07
C LYS A 73 -20.48 -7.00 1.91
N PRO A 74 -19.15 -6.80 1.75
CA PRO A 74 -18.20 -7.91 1.71
C PRO A 74 -18.22 -8.67 3.04
N ARG A 75 -18.16 -10.00 2.98
CA ARG A 75 -17.93 -10.81 4.18
C ARG A 75 -16.46 -10.77 4.57
N ASP A 76 -16.22 -10.71 5.87
CA ASP A 76 -14.87 -10.76 6.39
C ASP A 76 -14.36 -12.19 6.54
N ASN A 77 -13.04 -12.36 6.59
CA ASN A 77 -12.40 -13.65 6.86
C ASN A 77 -11.01 -13.48 7.46
N ALA A 78 -10.47 -14.57 8.01
CA ALA A 78 -9.15 -14.59 8.66
C ALA A 78 -8.02 -14.12 7.73
N VAL A 79 -8.03 -14.50 6.44
CA VAL A 79 -6.99 -14.09 5.48
C VAL A 79 -6.98 -12.58 5.27
N LEU A 80 -8.17 -11.98 5.13
CA LEU A 80 -8.31 -10.53 4.99
C LEU A 80 -7.97 -9.78 6.28
N GLN A 81 -8.39 -10.30 7.44
CA GLN A 81 -8.02 -9.73 8.74
C GLN A 81 -6.51 -9.75 8.96
N ARG A 82 -5.83 -10.85 8.61
CA ARG A 82 -4.37 -10.96 8.70
C ARG A 82 -3.67 -9.88 7.88
N GLY A 83 -4.11 -9.69 6.63
CA GLY A 83 -3.57 -8.64 5.77
C GLY A 83 -3.78 -7.25 6.37
N ARG A 84 -5.01 -6.92 6.79
CA ARG A 84 -5.31 -5.61 7.38
C ARG A 84 -4.55 -5.35 8.67
N LEU A 85 -4.38 -6.37 9.53
CA LEU A 85 -3.57 -6.26 10.74
C LEU A 85 -2.12 -5.88 10.41
N ILE A 86 -1.50 -6.56 9.45
CA ILE A 86 -0.11 -6.28 9.06
C ILE A 86 0.04 -4.84 8.52
N HIS A 87 -0.83 -4.42 7.59
CA HIS A 87 -0.81 -3.04 7.07
C HIS A 87 -1.04 -2.01 8.19
N GLU A 88 -2.04 -2.23 9.04
CA GLU A 88 -2.39 -1.27 10.10
C GLU A 88 -1.28 -1.14 11.14
N VAL A 89 -0.69 -2.24 11.59
CA VAL A 89 0.43 -2.19 12.55
C VAL A 89 1.61 -1.48 11.91
N TRP A 90 1.97 -1.79 10.67
CA TRP A 90 3.06 -1.13 9.96
C TRP A 90 2.83 0.38 9.83
N THR A 91 1.68 0.79 9.28
CA THR A 91 1.30 2.20 9.11
C THR A 91 1.29 2.94 10.44
N ARG A 92 0.69 2.35 11.49
CA ARG A 92 0.65 2.98 12.82
C ARG A 92 2.01 3.07 13.48
N THR A 93 2.88 2.08 13.28
CA THR A 93 4.26 2.14 13.78
C THR A 93 5.00 3.33 13.18
N VAL A 94 4.90 3.52 11.86
CA VAL A 94 5.50 4.67 11.15
C VAL A 94 4.95 5.99 11.66
N ALA A 95 3.63 6.11 11.78
CA ALA A 95 2.97 7.34 12.25
C ALA A 95 3.34 7.68 13.70
N LEU A 96 3.36 6.68 14.59
CA LEU A 96 3.74 6.85 15.99
C LEU A 96 5.23 7.22 16.13
N ALA A 97 6.11 6.64 15.33
CA ALA A 97 7.52 7.00 15.30
C ALA A 97 7.70 8.47 14.91
N LYS A 98 7.08 8.93 13.82
CA LYS A 98 7.11 10.34 13.40
C LYS A 98 6.55 11.26 14.48
N LYS A 99 5.39 10.90 15.06
CA LYS A 99 4.79 11.66 16.16
C LYS A 99 5.77 11.82 17.32
N LYS A 100 6.43 10.73 17.76
CA LYS A 100 7.37 10.77 18.88
C LYS A 100 8.62 11.58 18.55
N LEU A 101 9.13 11.50 17.32
CA LEU A 101 10.25 12.32 16.86
C LEU A 101 9.90 13.81 16.93
N TYR A 102 8.75 14.22 16.39
CA TYR A 102 8.30 15.62 16.46
C TYR A 102 8.06 16.11 17.89
N GLU A 103 7.43 15.31 18.75
CA GLU A 103 7.20 15.67 20.15
C GLU A 103 8.49 15.79 20.96
N GLY A 104 9.47 14.92 20.68
CA GLY A 104 10.73 14.87 21.41
C GLY A 104 11.74 15.92 20.97
N GLY A 105 11.64 16.40 19.73
CA GLY A 105 12.56 17.41 19.23
C GLY A 105 14.00 16.90 19.12
N LEU A 106 14.94 17.84 19.18
CA LEU A 106 16.38 17.56 19.13
C LEU A 106 16.95 17.02 20.46
N GLU A 107 16.18 17.11 21.55
CA GLU A 107 16.56 16.60 22.88
C GLU A 107 16.20 15.12 23.07
N LEU A 108 15.52 14.52 22.09
CA LEU A 108 15.05 13.15 22.18
C LEU A 108 16.21 12.16 22.12
N THR A 109 16.44 11.42 23.21
CA THR A 109 17.40 10.32 23.20
C THR A 109 16.79 9.04 22.63
N SER A 110 17.64 8.15 22.13
CA SER A 110 17.23 6.83 21.65
C SER A 110 16.59 5.98 22.74
N GLU A 111 17.11 6.03 23.96
CA GLU A 111 16.55 5.35 25.13
C GLU A 111 15.12 5.84 25.42
N THR A 112 14.93 7.16 25.46
CA THR A 112 13.60 7.77 25.67
C THR A 112 12.64 7.40 24.55
N PHE A 113 13.11 7.45 23.29
CA PHE A 113 12.31 7.04 22.14
C PHE A 113 11.87 5.58 22.24
N GLN A 114 12.79 4.65 22.54
CA GLN A 114 12.48 3.23 22.69
C GLN A 114 11.46 2.98 23.81
N LYS A 115 11.65 3.61 24.97
CA LYS A 115 10.76 3.48 26.13
C LYS A 115 9.34 3.96 25.80
N GLU A 116 9.22 5.17 25.25
CA GLU A 116 7.93 5.75 24.91
C GLU A 116 7.23 4.98 23.80
N MET A 117 7.95 4.59 22.75
CA MET A 117 7.40 3.77 21.68
C MET A 117 6.93 2.41 22.22
N THR A 118 7.68 1.75 23.11
CA THR A 118 7.26 0.48 23.73
C THR A 118 5.93 0.63 24.46
N ASN A 119 5.75 1.71 25.22
CA ASN A 119 4.47 2.00 25.90
C ASN A 119 3.32 2.21 24.90
N MET A 120 3.56 2.90 23.79
CA MET A 120 2.59 3.05 22.70
C MET A 120 2.28 1.70 22.02
N GLY A 121 3.28 0.83 21.89
CA GLY A 121 3.17 -0.51 21.34
C GLY A 121 2.25 -1.42 22.15
N GLU A 122 2.34 -1.37 23.48
CA GLU A 122 1.43 -2.14 24.36
C GLU A 122 -0.03 -1.65 24.25
N ARG A 123 -0.26 -0.36 24.00
CA ARG A 123 -1.62 0.17 23.72
C ARG A 123 -2.12 -0.32 22.36
N LEU A 124 -1.28 -0.21 21.34
CA LEU A 124 -1.57 -0.72 19.99
C LEU A 124 -1.91 -2.21 20.02
N LEU A 125 -1.14 -3.01 20.75
CA LEU A 125 -1.37 -4.45 20.94
C LEU A 125 -2.78 -4.74 21.47
N ARG A 126 -3.19 -4.08 22.56
CA ARG A 126 -4.53 -4.26 23.13
C ARG A 126 -5.63 -3.90 22.13
N GLU A 127 -5.45 -2.83 21.38
CA GLU A 127 -6.39 -2.41 20.34
C GLU A 127 -6.48 -3.44 19.21
N MET A 128 -5.34 -3.97 18.72
CA MET A 128 -5.32 -4.97 17.65
C MET A 128 -5.95 -6.28 18.10
N SER A 129 -5.64 -6.75 19.32
CA SER A 129 -6.22 -7.96 19.92
C SER A 129 -7.74 -7.87 20.05
N ALA A 130 -8.28 -6.69 20.34
CA ALA A 130 -9.73 -6.49 20.40
C ALA A 130 -10.38 -6.39 19.01
N LYS A 131 -9.68 -5.78 18.03
CA LYS A 131 -10.21 -5.51 16.69
C LYS A 131 -10.23 -6.73 15.77
N TYR A 132 -9.19 -7.57 15.82
CA TYR A 132 -8.97 -8.68 14.87
C TYR A 132 -9.37 -10.03 15.47
N ASN A 133 -10.67 -10.27 15.53
CA ASN A 133 -11.28 -11.42 16.23
C ASN A 133 -11.44 -12.71 15.40
N LEU A 134 -11.16 -12.69 14.09
CA LEU A 134 -11.17 -13.90 13.24
C LEU A 134 -9.80 -14.57 13.17
N LEU A 135 -8.79 -13.98 13.82
CA LEU A 135 -7.46 -14.53 13.99
C LEU A 135 -7.30 -15.12 15.39
N ASN A 136 -6.39 -16.07 15.55
CA ASN A 136 -5.97 -16.49 16.88
C ASN A 136 -5.30 -15.32 17.61
N LEU A 137 -5.62 -15.09 18.88
CA LEU A 137 -5.02 -14.05 19.71
C LEU A 137 -3.49 -14.15 19.70
N GLU A 138 -2.94 -15.36 19.80
CA GLU A 138 -1.48 -15.60 19.79
C GLU A 138 -0.82 -15.19 18.45
N GLU A 139 -1.58 -15.21 17.35
CA GLU A 139 -1.11 -14.72 16.05
C GLU A 139 -1.16 -13.19 16.01
N VAL A 140 -2.25 -12.58 16.47
CA VAL A 140 -2.39 -11.12 16.54
C VAL A 140 -1.30 -10.50 17.38
N GLU A 141 -1.05 -11.08 18.56
CA GLU A 141 -0.05 -10.56 19.48
C GLU A 141 1.36 -10.65 18.91
N TRP A 142 1.69 -11.79 18.30
CA TRP A 142 2.98 -11.97 17.67
C TRP A 142 3.18 -11.03 16.49
N LEU A 143 2.26 -10.96 15.53
CA LEU A 143 2.37 -10.07 14.37
C LEU A 143 2.56 -8.62 14.83
N THR A 144 1.76 -8.18 15.80
CA THR A 144 1.83 -6.83 16.33
C THR A 144 3.18 -6.56 16.99
N ARG A 145 3.61 -7.44 17.92
CA ARG A 145 4.90 -7.28 18.62
C ARG A 145 6.09 -7.34 17.66
N ARG A 146 6.05 -8.22 16.65
CA ARG A 146 7.15 -8.37 15.68
C ARG A 146 7.30 -7.14 14.79
N ILE A 147 6.22 -6.70 14.16
CA ILE A 147 6.25 -5.54 13.25
C ILE A 147 6.58 -4.29 14.04
N PHE A 148 5.90 -4.05 15.15
CA PHE A 148 6.13 -2.85 15.96
C PHE A 148 7.55 -2.83 16.57
N GLY A 149 8.04 -3.98 17.06
CA GLY A 149 9.38 -4.11 17.60
C GLY A 149 10.49 -3.89 16.56
N GLU A 150 10.30 -4.36 15.33
CA GLU A 150 11.21 -4.07 14.21
C GLU A 150 11.29 -2.55 13.94
N GLY A 151 10.15 -1.87 13.93
CA GLY A 151 10.11 -0.42 13.74
C GLY A 151 10.78 0.37 14.87
N ILE A 152 10.57 -0.03 16.14
CA ILE A 152 11.28 0.57 17.28
C ILE A 152 12.78 0.43 17.11
N ALA A 153 13.27 -0.80 16.89
CA ALA A 153 14.70 -1.07 16.80
C ALA A 153 15.35 -0.29 15.65
N THR A 154 14.69 -0.27 14.49
CA THR A 154 15.17 0.41 13.29
C THR A 154 15.27 1.92 13.51
N TYR A 155 14.20 2.55 13.98
CA TYR A 155 14.15 4.00 14.10
C TYR A 155 14.93 4.53 15.30
N ALA A 156 15.02 3.77 16.40
CA ALA A 156 15.91 4.13 17.51
C ALA A 156 17.38 4.16 17.07
N SER A 157 17.81 3.14 16.32
CA SER A 157 19.18 3.08 15.79
C SER A 157 19.42 4.18 14.75
N ALA A 158 18.43 4.51 13.92
CA ALA A 158 18.53 5.60 12.97
C ALA A 158 18.64 6.96 13.65
N LEU A 159 17.87 7.19 14.72
CA LEU A 159 17.91 8.41 15.52
C LEU A 159 19.33 8.70 16.04
N GLU A 160 19.98 7.72 16.66
CA GLU A 160 21.38 7.86 17.15
C GLU A 160 22.35 8.18 16.01
N ARG A 161 22.20 7.49 14.87
CA ARG A 161 23.04 7.73 13.70
C ARG A 161 22.89 9.15 13.17
N GLN A 162 21.68 9.69 13.09
CA GLN A 162 21.47 11.04 12.56
C GLN A 162 22.04 12.10 13.49
N PHE A 163 21.81 12.02 14.80
CA PHE A 163 22.44 12.95 15.76
C PHE A 163 23.97 12.91 15.70
N SER A 164 24.56 11.73 15.45
CA SER A 164 26.01 11.59 15.31
C SER A 164 26.57 12.22 14.02
N ARG A 165 25.73 12.42 13.00
CA ARG A 165 26.17 12.89 11.67
C ARG A 165 26.19 14.40 11.50
N SER A 166 25.29 15.12 12.14
CA SER A 166 25.18 16.57 11.94
C SER A 166 24.76 17.27 13.21
N ARG A 167 25.49 18.36 13.51
CA ARG A 167 25.20 19.29 14.63
C ARG A 167 24.18 20.36 14.26
N TYR A 168 23.78 20.42 12.99
CA TYR A 168 22.90 21.47 12.44
C TYR A 168 21.57 20.87 11.95
N LEU A 169 21.11 19.79 12.58
CA LEU A 169 19.82 19.17 12.23
C LEU A 169 18.68 20.02 12.78
N GLU A 170 17.79 20.42 11.89
CA GLU A 170 16.46 20.89 12.25
C GLU A 170 15.51 19.71 12.41
N ILE A 171 14.42 19.90 13.16
CA ILE A 171 13.50 18.82 13.53
C ILE A 171 12.90 18.09 12.32
N ASP A 172 12.51 18.83 11.28
CA ASP A 172 11.94 18.25 10.07
C ASP A 172 12.97 17.44 9.27
N GLY A 173 14.21 17.94 9.21
CA GLY A 173 15.34 17.24 8.61
C GLY A 173 15.70 15.96 9.37
N LEU A 174 15.64 15.99 10.71
CA LEU A 174 15.82 14.80 11.54
C LEU A 174 14.74 13.76 11.26
N VAL A 175 13.46 14.16 11.32
CA VAL A 175 12.33 13.24 11.10
C VAL A 175 12.39 12.62 9.71
N SER A 176 12.65 13.42 8.68
CA SER A 176 12.77 12.95 7.30
C SER A 176 13.99 12.04 7.09
N SER A 177 15.06 12.21 7.87
CA SER A 177 16.24 11.35 7.81
C SER A 177 16.05 10.02 8.55
N VAL A 178 15.25 10.01 9.62
CA VAL A 178 14.93 8.81 10.39
C VAL A 178 13.81 7.99 9.73
N VAL A 179 12.78 8.66 9.19
CA VAL A 179 11.60 8.05 8.56
C VAL A 179 11.33 8.71 7.19
N PRO A 180 12.04 8.29 6.13
CA PRO A 180 12.12 8.97 4.82
C PRO A 180 10.95 8.65 3.86
N PHE A 181 9.77 8.29 4.38
CA PHE A 181 8.61 7.93 3.57
C PHE A 181 7.30 8.27 4.26
N ILE A 182 6.23 8.41 3.48
CA ILE A 182 4.90 8.80 3.95
C ILE A 182 3.97 7.62 3.75
N THR A 183 3.39 7.08 4.82
CA THR A 183 2.39 6.00 4.73
C THR A 183 0.99 6.57 4.47
N GLU A 184 0.11 5.75 3.89
CA GLU A 184 -1.27 6.14 3.55
C GLU A 184 -1.32 7.43 2.69
N PHE A 185 -0.39 7.56 1.75
CA PHE A 185 -0.25 8.77 0.95
C PHE A 185 -1.47 8.96 0.06
N THR A 186 -2.15 10.09 0.23
CA THR A 186 -3.41 10.37 -0.46
C THR A 186 -3.17 11.07 -1.79
N ILE A 187 -3.83 10.58 -2.85
CA ILE A 187 -3.82 11.20 -4.19
C ILE A 187 -5.22 11.19 -4.79
N SER A 188 -5.56 12.26 -5.53
CA SER A 188 -6.79 12.27 -6.32
C SER A 188 -6.53 11.55 -7.64
N GLY A 189 -7.36 10.56 -7.94
CA GLY A 189 -7.34 9.86 -9.22
C GLY A 189 -8.43 10.32 -10.19
N GLU A 190 -9.16 11.40 -9.87
CA GLU A 190 -10.36 11.81 -10.63
C GLU A 190 -10.08 12.08 -12.11
N ARG A 191 -8.96 12.74 -12.42
CA ARG A 191 -8.55 13.07 -13.81
C ARG A 191 -8.37 11.83 -14.68
N VAL A 192 -8.02 10.70 -14.07
CA VAL A 192 -7.81 9.42 -14.73
C VAL A 192 -8.95 8.43 -14.44
N GLY A 193 -10.12 8.95 -14.04
CA GLY A 193 -11.32 8.15 -13.80
C GLY A 193 -11.27 7.26 -12.56
N LEU A 194 -10.40 7.53 -11.60
CA LEU A 194 -10.30 6.81 -10.34
C LEU A 194 -10.88 7.64 -9.18
N SER A 195 -11.02 7.03 -8.01
CA SER A 195 -11.52 7.70 -6.80
C SER A 195 -10.75 9.00 -6.48
N ARG A 196 -11.46 9.98 -5.91
CA ARG A 196 -10.88 11.26 -5.45
C ARG A 196 -9.95 11.12 -4.26
N SER A 197 -9.98 9.99 -3.56
CA SER A 197 -9.26 9.75 -2.32
C SER A 197 -8.55 8.39 -2.33
N LEU A 198 -7.73 8.17 -3.37
CA LEU A 198 -6.86 7.00 -3.40
C LEU A 198 -5.82 7.09 -2.29
N ARG A 199 -5.42 5.93 -1.77
CA ARG A 199 -4.36 5.81 -0.78
C ARG A 199 -3.33 4.82 -1.27
N VAL A 200 -2.11 5.30 -1.43
CA VAL A 200 -0.93 4.47 -1.67
C VAL A 200 -0.39 4.03 -0.32
N ASP A 201 0.01 2.77 -0.17
CA ASP A 201 0.50 2.27 1.12
C ASP A 201 1.69 3.09 1.63
N ALA A 202 2.65 3.42 0.75
CA ALA A 202 3.62 4.47 1.02
C ALA A 202 4.11 5.21 -0.23
N TYR A 203 4.53 6.45 -0.02
CA TYR A 203 5.25 7.28 -0.97
C TYR A 203 6.65 7.59 -0.44
N ILE A 204 7.66 7.30 -1.26
CA ILE A 204 9.05 7.67 -1.03
C ILE A 204 9.41 8.76 -2.05
N PRO A 205 9.64 10.00 -1.61
CA PRO A 205 10.04 11.09 -2.50
C PRO A 205 11.32 10.76 -3.31
N PRO A 206 11.45 11.25 -4.56
CA PRO A 206 10.51 12.15 -5.23
C PRO A 206 9.34 11.46 -5.96
N SER A 207 9.45 10.19 -6.37
CA SER A 207 8.43 9.58 -7.25
C SER A 207 8.26 8.06 -7.10
N LEU A 208 8.76 7.46 -6.02
CA LEU A 208 8.63 6.02 -5.81
C LEU A 208 7.38 5.71 -4.99
N LEU A 209 6.45 4.97 -5.60
CA LEU A 209 5.23 4.49 -4.96
C LEU A 209 5.41 3.05 -4.48
N LEU A 210 4.92 2.78 -3.29
CA LEU A 210 4.98 1.46 -2.66
C LEU A 210 3.60 0.87 -2.47
N GLU A 211 3.50 -0.42 -2.78
CA GLU A 211 2.36 -1.26 -2.42
C GLU A 211 2.83 -2.44 -1.57
N LEU A 212 2.18 -2.67 -0.43
CA LEU A 212 2.44 -3.80 0.47
C LEU A 212 1.42 -4.91 0.18
N LYS A 213 1.89 -6.16 0.12
CA LYS A 213 1.03 -7.33 -0.10
C LYS A 213 1.38 -8.47 0.83
N THR A 214 0.36 -9.03 1.48
CA THR A 214 0.50 -10.18 2.38
C THR A 214 0.06 -11.51 1.75
N ARG A 215 -0.43 -11.46 0.51
CA ARG A 215 -0.88 -12.61 -0.28
C ARG A 215 0.19 -13.05 -1.29
N PRO A 216 0.15 -14.30 -1.77
CA PRO A 216 1.07 -14.78 -2.79
C PRO A 216 1.10 -13.85 -4.02
N PRO A 217 2.25 -13.72 -4.72
CA PRO A 217 2.38 -12.87 -5.89
C PRO A 217 1.30 -13.12 -6.95
N ARG A 218 0.72 -12.03 -7.47
CA ARG A 218 -0.27 -12.03 -8.55
C ARG A 218 -0.06 -10.82 -9.45
N ARG A 219 -0.34 -10.96 -10.75
CA ARG A 219 -0.19 -9.89 -11.75
C ARG A 219 -1.04 -8.66 -11.42
N GLU A 220 -2.20 -8.86 -10.80
CA GLU A 220 -3.08 -7.77 -10.38
C GLU A 220 -2.43 -6.83 -9.36
N PHE A 221 -1.48 -7.30 -8.57
CA PHE A 221 -0.76 -6.44 -7.61
C PHE A 221 0.31 -5.57 -8.29
N GLU A 222 0.74 -5.94 -9.48
CA GLU A 222 1.59 -5.07 -10.31
C GLU A 222 0.71 -3.96 -10.93
N LEU A 223 -0.49 -4.30 -11.41
CA LEU A 223 -1.46 -3.33 -11.94
C LEU A 223 -1.86 -2.25 -10.93
N SER A 224 -1.85 -2.51 -9.62
CA SER A 224 -2.15 -1.46 -8.64
C SER A 224 -1.15 -0.31 -8.70
N LEU A 225 0.13 -0.61 -8.94
CA LEU A 225 1.16 0.41 -9.09
C LEU A 225 0.93 1.27 -10.33
N ALA A 226 0.47 0.68 -11.44
CA ALA A 226 0.08 1.46 -12.64
C ALA A 226 -1.06 2.43 -12.34
N GLY A 227 -2.10 1.98 -11.63
CA GLY A 227 -3.21 2.85 -11.23
C GLY A 227 -2.78 4.03 -10.36
N TYR A 228 -1.90 3.78 -9.39
CA TYR A 228 -1.36 4.86 -8.55
C TYR A 228 -0.39 5.76 -9.31
N ALA A 229 0.43 5.23 -10.21
CA ALA A 229 1.33 6.00 -11.07
C ALA A 229 0.54 6.98 -11.95
N LEU A 230 -0.51 6.52 -12.62
CA LEU A 230 -1.38 7.37 -13.44
C LEU A 230 -2.04 8.48 -12.60
N ALA A 231 -2.56 8.15 -11.42
CA ALA A 231 -3.14 9.15 -10.53
C ALA A 231 -2.11 10.17 -10.05
N PHE A 232 -0.92 9.72 -9.63
CA PHE A 232 0.16 10.57 -9.17
C PHE A 232 0.65 11.52 -10.27
N GLU A 233 0.94 10.99 -11.46
CA GLU A 233 1.35 11.77 -12.63
C GLU A 233 0.31 12.81 -13.03
N SER A 234 -1.00 12.48 -12.91
CA SER A 234 -2.07 13.43 -13.25
C SER A 234 -2.17 14.63 -12.31
N VAL A 235 -1.59 14.54 -11.11
CA VAL A 235 -1.62 15.59 -10.08
C VAL A 235 -0.30 16.35 -10.02
N TYR A 236 0.82 15.61 -10.01
CA TYR A 236 2.15 16.17 -9.75
C TYR A 236 2.97 16.41 -11.01
N GLU A 237 2.57 15.88 -12.16
CA GLU A 237 3.31 16.00 -13.43
C GLU A 237 4.77 15.51 -13.31
N VAL A 238 5.00 14.52 -12.43
CA VAL A 238 6.29 13.87 -12.19
C VAL A 238 6.20 12.41 -12.62
N PRO A 239 7.11 11.91 -13.48
CA PRO A 239 7.05 10.55 -14.00
C PRO A 239 7.20 9.48 -12.91
N VAL A 240 6.33 8.48 -12.97
CA VAL A 240 6.40 7.28 -12.12
C VAL A 240 6.55 6.06 -13.02
N ASN A 241 7.81 5.75 -13.36
CA ASN A 241 8.16 4.67 -14.28
C ASN A 241 8.42 3.33 -13.58
N ARG A 242 8.63 3.36 -12.27
CA ARG A 242 8.89 2.18 -11.44
C ARG A 242 8.16 2.31 -10.10
N GLY A 243 7.70 1.18 -9.58
CA GLY A 243 7.10 1.09 -8.25
C GLY A 243 7.73 -0.03 -7.43
N LEU A 244 7.51 0.01 -6.13
CA LEU A 244 8.03 -0.98 -5.20
C LEU A 244 6.90 -1.83 -4.65
N LEU A 245 6.87 -3.12 -5.01
CA LEU A 245 5.92 -4.08 -4.49
C LEU A 245 6.58 -4.90 -3.38
N VAL A 246 6.11 -4.71 -2.14
CA VAL A 246 6.68 -5.38 -0.97
C VAL A 246 5.80 -6.54 -0.54
N TYR A 247 6.29 -7.76 -0.73
CA TYR A 247 5.61 -8.95 -0.23
C TYR A 247 6.02 -9.24 1.20
N VAL A 248 5.03 -9.42 2.07
CA VAL A 248 5.19 -9.74 3.48
C VAL A 248 4.59 -11.11 3.75
N GLU A 249 5.46 -12.10 3.91
CA GLU A 249 5.07 -13.45 4.23
C GLU A 249 5.27 -13.70 5.73
N ALA A 250 4.17 -13.88 6.44
CA ALA A 250 4.17 -14.22 7.85
C ALA A 250 4.11 -15.74 8.04
N ASP A 251 5.16 -16.31 8.61
CA ASP A 251 5.23 -17.72 9.00
C ASP A 251 4.95 -17.83 10.50
N ASN A 252 3.71 -18.23 10.82
CA ASN A 252 3.24 -18.38 12.21
C ASN A 252 4.01 -19.47 12.96
N VAL A 253 4.44 -20.53 12.27
CA VAL A 253 5.10 -21.68 12.90
C VAL A 253 6.52 -21.31 13.30
N LYS A 254 7.29 -20.73 12.37
CA LYS A 254 8.67 -20.29 12.64
C LYS A 254 8.73 -18.95 13.35
N ARG A 255 7.59 -18.27 13.53
CA ARG A 255 7.48 -16.93 14.11
C ARG A 255 8.37 -15.91 13.39
N ARG A 256 8.42 -16.01 12.05
CA ARG A 256 9.24 -15.15 11.17
C ARG A 256 8.40 -14.35 10.18
N LEU A 257 8.90 -13.16 9.83
CA LEU A 257 8.41 -12.36 8.72
C LEU A 257 9.47 -12.41 7.61
N TYR A 258 9.07 -12.78 6.40
CA TYR A 258 9.92 -12.72 5.22
C TYR A 258 9.45 -11.56 4.36
N ILE A 259 10.36 -10.60 4.16
CA ILE A 259 10.08 -9.38 3.38
C ILE A 259 10.79 -9.52 2.04
N LYS A 260 10.00 -9.48 0.96
CA LYS A 260 10.47 -9.68 -0.42
C LYS A 260 10.10 -8.45 -1.25
N PRO A 261 10.93 -7.39 -1.24
CA PRO A 261 10.72 -6.24 -2.10
C PRO A 261 11.00 -6.62 -3.56
N ARG A 262 10.14 -6.18 -4.46
CA ARG A 262 10.30 -6.32 -5.91
C ARG A 262 10.07 -4.97 -6.58
N LEU A 263 11.03 -4.55 -7.40
CA LEU A 263 10.85 -3.42 -8.29
C LEU A 263 10.03 -3.85 -9.49
N ILE A 264 9.02 -3.05 -9.82
CA ILE A 264 8.09 -3.29 -10.92
C ILE A 264 8.22 -2.15 -11.92
N ASP A 265 8.37 -2.51 -13.19
CA ASP A 265 8.46 -1.55 -14.29
C ASP A 265 7.05 -1.21 -14.77
N ILE A 266 6.72 0.08 -14.73
CA ILE A 266 5.39 0.61 -15.02
C ILE A 266 5.40 1.20 -16.43
N GLY A 267 5.75 0.35 -17.39
CA GLY A 267 5.75 0.66 -18.82
C GLY A 267 4.36 0.62 -19.46
N ASP A 268 4.33 0.79 -20.78
CA ASP A 268 3.10 0.83 -21.58
C ASP A 268 2.18 -0.37 -21.34
N GLY A 269 2.73 -1.59 -21.36
CA GLY A 269 1.94 -2.82 -21.19
C GLY A 269 1.14 -2.86 -19.88
N LEU A 270 1.75 -2.44 -18.75
CA LEU A 270 1.09 -2.46 -17.45
C LEU A 270 0.04 -1.34 -17.33
N ARG A 271 0.29 -0.20 -17.97
CA ARG A 271 -0.63 0.95 -18.01
C ARG A 271 -1.85 0.64 -18.87
N THR A 272 -1.65 0.12 -20.07
CA THR A 272 -2.73 -0.30 -20.97
C THR A 272 -3.59 -1.37 -20.32
N GLU A 273 -3.00 -2.40 -19.73
CA GLU A 273 -3.77 -3.46 -19.05
C GLU A 273 -4.59 -2.92 -17.87
N PHE A 274 -4.06 -1.95 -17.12
CA PHE A 274 -4.81 -1.31 -16.05
C PHE A 274 -5.99 -0.48 -16.59
N ILE A 275 -5.75 0.32 -17.64
CA ILE A 275 -6.76 1.17 -18.30
C ILE A 275 -7.90 0.32 -18.86
N ASP A 276 -7.57 -0.73 -19.62
CA ASP A 276 -8.55 -1.66 -20.19
C ASP A 276 -9.43 -2.28 -19.12
N LYS A 277 -8.81 -2.72 -18.02
CA LYS A 277 -9.53 -3.33 -16.90
C LYS A 277 -10.43 -2.31 -16.18
N ARG A 278 -9.94 -1.09 -15.96
CA ARG A 278 -10.73 0.01 -15.38
C ARG A 278 -11.96 0.28 -16.23
N ASP A 279 -11.79 0.45 -17.54
CA ASP A 279 -12.86 0.88 -18.42
C ASP A 279 -13.90 -0.23 -18.61
N LYS A 280 -13.47 -1.49 -18.71
CA LYS A 280 -14.37 -2.65 -18.69
C LYS A 280 -15.22 -2.74 -17.42
N LEU A 281 -14.63 -2.50 -16.24
CA LEU A 281 -15.40 -2.50 -14.99
C LEU A 281 -16.39 -1.35 -14.92
N LYS A 282 -16.01 -0.17 -15.41
CA LYS A 282 -16.89 0.99 -15.49
C LYS A 282 -18.03 0.79 -16.47
N GLU A 283 -17.80 0.09 -17.56
CA GLU A 283 -18.86 -0.33 -18.49
C GLU A 283 -19.93 -1.16 -17.76
N TYR A 284 -19.51 -2.16 -16.97
CA TYR A 284 -20.43 -2.95 -16.16
C TYR A 284 -21.24 -2.13 -15.16
N LEU A 285 -20.62 -1.11 -14.55
CA LEU A 285 -21.33 -0.21 -13.64
C LEU A 285 -22.31 0.71 -14.37
N THR A 286 -21.90 1.24 -15.52
CA THR A 286 -22.70 2.19 -16.32
C THR A 286 -23.96 1.50 -16.84
N TYR A 287 -23.84 0.29 -17.37
CA TYR A 287 -24.97 -0.48 -17.91
C TYR A 287 -25.60 -1.45 -16.90
N GLN A 288 -25.11 -1.48 -15.66
CA GLN A 288 -25.53 -2.42 -14.61
C GLN A 288 -25.53 -3.89 -15.06
N LEU A 289 -24.56 -4.26 -15.88
CA LEU A 289 -24.40 -5.61 -16.41
C LEU A 289 -23.77 -6.51 -15.34
N ASP A 290 -24.42 -7.62 -14.99
CA ASP A 290 -23.80 -8.66 -14.17
C ASP A 290 -22.86 -9.50 -15.06
N PRO A 291 -21.53 -9.44 -14.87
CA PRO A 291 -20.59 -10.21 -15.69
C PRO A 291 -20.64 -11.71 -15.40
N GLY A 292 -21.45 -12.13 -14.42
CA GLY A 292 -21.63 -13.51 -14.03
C GLY A 292 -20.46 -14.05 -13.22
N LYS A 293 -20.63 -15.25 -12.67
CA LYS A 293 -19.63 -15.89 -11.81
C LYS A 293 -18.34 -16.19 -12.59
N SER A 294 -17.19 -15.95 -11.95
CA SER A 294 -15.88 -16.39 -12.46
C SER A 294 -15.76 -17.92 -12.42
N SER A 295 -15.07 -18.50 -13.39
CA SER A 295 -14.73 -19.93 -13.42
C SER A 295 -13.74 -20.30 -12.32
N SER A 296 -12.80 -19.40 -12.02
CA SER A 296 -11.83 -19.52 -10.94
C SER A 296 -12.11 -18.44 -9.89
N CYS A 297 -12.64 -18.84 -8.74
CA CYS A 297 -12.93 -17.93 -7.62
C CYS A 297 -12.08 -18.33 -6.40
N PRO A 298 -11.24 -17.42 -5.86
CA PRO A 298 -10.47 -17.69 -4.66
C PRO A 298 -11.37 -17.93 -3.44
N ARG A 299 -10.95 -18.83 -2.56
CA ARG A 299 -11.71 -19.17 -1.33
C ARG A 299 -11.85 -17.98 -0.40
N GLU A 300 -10.85 -17.10 -0.40
CA GLU A 300 -10.81 -15.86 0.37
C GLU A 300 -11.65 -14.72 -0.23
N CYS A 301 -12.33 -14.94 -1.35
CA CYS A 301 -13.17 -13.92 -1.98
C CYS A 301 -14.31 -13.50 -1.02
N PRO A 302 -14.39 -12.20 -0.65
CA PRO A 302 -15.39 -11.73 0.31
C PRO A 302 -16.83 -11.77 -0.23
N TYR A 303 -17.01 -12.04 -1.52
CA TYR A 303 -18.30 -12.10 -2.20
C TYR A 303 -18.72 -13.52 -2.62
N ILE A 304 -17.91 -14.54 -2.33
CA ILE A 304 -18.15 -15.92 -2.80
C ILE A 304 -19.51 -16.47 -2.35
N TYR A 305 -19.95 -16.12 -1.13
CA TYR A 305 -21.26 -16.51 -0.59
C TYR A 305 -22.41 -16.03 -1.48
N TYR A 306 -22.40 -14.76 -1.89
CA TYR A 306 -23.43 -14.16 -2.73
C TYR A 306 -23.38 -14.70 -4.17
N CYS A 307 -22.18 -14.92 -4.70
CA CYS A 307 -21.99 -15.57 -6.00
C CYS A 307 -22.57 -16.99 -6.07
N ASN A 308 -22.73 -17.66 -4.93
CA ASN A 308 -23.31 -19.01 -4.82
C ASN A 308 -24.81 -19.00 -4.45
N GLY A 309 -25.51 -17.86 -4.58
CA GLY A 309 -26.95 -17.77 -4.31
C GLY A 309 -27.29 -17.44 -2.86
N GLY A 310 -26.29 -17.07 -2.04
CA GLY A 310 -26.53 -16.53 -0.70
C GLY A 310 -27.36 -15.24 -0.74
N LYS A 311 -28.29 -15.09 0.20
CA LYS A 311 -29.14 -13.89 0.30
C LYS A 311 -28.36 -12.71 0.87
N THR A 312 -28.71 -11.50 0.39
CA THR A 312 -28.14 -10.21 0.81
C THR A 312 -28.46 -9.88 2.25
#